data_AF-A0A1J8Q176-F1
#
_entry.id   AF-A0A1J8Q176-F1
#
_cell.length_a   1.000
_cell.length_b   1.000
_cell.length_c   1.000
_cell.angle_alpha   90.00
_cell.angle_beta   90.00
_cell.angle_gamma   90.00
#
_symmetry.space_group_name_H-M   'P 1'
#
loop_
_entity.id
_entity.type
_entity.pdbx_description
1 polymer ?
#
loop_
_entity_poly.entity_id
_entity_poly.type
_entity_poly.pdbx_seq_one_letter_code
_entity_poly.pdbx_strand_id
1 'polypeptide(L)'
;MYLNIQGVLQFQIYQIPMVGADTCGFNGNTDEELCNRWMQLSAFMPFYRNHNTYGALPQEPYRWTSVANASRIAIAARYALLPYWYTLFANASMAGLPPTDNGLLEAISS
;
A
#
# COMPACT_ATOMS: atom_id res chain seq x y z
N MET A 1 -8.29 -3.39 -7.26
CA MET A 1 -7.54 -4.00 -6.15
C MET A 1 -6.53 -5.06 -6.60
N TYR A 2 -6.92 -6.21 -7.20
CA TYR A 2 -5.99 -7.31 -7.49
C TYR A 2 -4.80 -6.95 -8.43
N LEU A 3 -5.06 -6.10 -9.44
CA LEU A 3 -4.03 -5.61 -10.36
C LEU A 3 -2.89 -4.84 -9.66
N ASN A 4 -3.15 -4.29 -8.47
CA ASN A 4 -2.12 -3.60 -7.68
C ASN A 4 -0.96 -4.54 -7.33
N ILE A 5 -1.27 -5.76 -6.90
CA ILE A 5 -0.26 -6.76 -6.51
C ILE A 5 0.59 -7.13 -7.74
N GLN A 6 -0.07 -7.44 -8.86
CA GLN A 6 0.62 -7.79 -10.10
C GLN A 6 1.52 -6.64 -10.60
N GLY A 7 0.98 -5.40 -10.60
CA GLY A 7 1.74 -4.23 -11.02
C GLY A 7 2.94 -3.96 -10.12
N VAL A 8 2.78 -4.00 -8.80
CA VAL A 8 3.89 -3.79 -7.86
C VAL A 8 5.00 -4.81 -8.08
N LEU A 9 4.66 -6.10 -8.25
CA LEU A 9 5.63 -7.16 -8.53
C LEU A 9 6.31 -7.00 -9.89
N GLN A 10 5.59 -6.58 -10.93
CA GLN A 10 6.20 -6.30 -12.24
C GLN A 10 7.23 -5.17 -12.15
N PHE A 11 6.90 -4.09 -11.45
CA PHE A 11 7.81 -2.95 -11.28
C PHE A 11 9.03 -3.26 -10.42
N GLN A 12 8.96 -4.28 -9.54
CA GLN A 12 10.15 -4.81 -8.87
C GLN A 12 11.16 -5.41 -9.87
N ILE A 13 10.66 -6.19 -10.84
CA ILE A 13 11.50 -6.75 -11.91
C ILE A 13 12.10 -5.64 -12.77
N TYR A 14 11.34 -4.56 -12.98
CA TYR A 14 11.81 -3.38 -13.71
C TYR A 14 12.74 -2.46 -12.91
N GLN A 15 13.11 -2.82 -11.68
CA GLN A 15 13.98 -2.02 -10.80
C GLN A 15 13.41 -0.62 -10.51
N ILE A 16 12.08 -0.54 -10.36
CA ILE A 16 11.37 0.66 -9.89
C ILE A 16 10.70 0.29 -8.56
N PRO A 17 11.45 0.30 -7.44
CA PRO A 17 11.03 -0.34 -6.20
C PRO A 17 9.93 0.44 -5.46
N MET A 18 9.89 1.77 -5.61
CA MET A 18 8.95 2.66 -4.90
C MET A 18 7.66 2.85 -5.71
N VAL A 19 6.81 1.84 -5.70
CA VAL A 19 5.58 1.78 -6.51
C VAL A 19 4.37 1.33 -5.68
N GLY A 20 3.18 1.75 -6.11
CA GLY A 20 1.90 1.37 -5.54
C GLY A 20 0.75 2.06 -6.26
N ALA A 21 -0.42 1.44 -6.27
CA ALA A 21 -1.62 2.02 -6.89
C ALA A 21 -2.30 3.06 -5.98
N ASP A 22 -3.18 3.87 -6.57
CA ASP A 22 -4.07 4.76 -5.82
C ASP A 22 -5.06 3.95 -4.98
N THR A 23 -4.90 4.08 -3.65
CA THR A 23 -5.71 3.36 -2.67
C THR A 23 -7.16 3.84 -2.71
N CYS A 24 -8.09 2.89 -2.57
CA CYS A 24 -9.53 3.07 -2.77
C CYS A 24 -9.98 3.30 -4.22
N GLY A 25 -9.03 3.56 -5.13
CA GLY A 25 -9.25 3.69 -6.57
C GLY A 25 -9.31 5.15 -7.02
N PHE A 26 -8.73 5.45 -8.17
CA PHE A 26 -8.69 6.83 -8.70
C PHE A 26 -9.97 7.23 -9.44
N ASN A 27 -10.53 6.32 -10.25
CA ASN A 27 -11.70 6.57 -11.08
C ASN A 27 -12.96 5.96 -10.48
N GLY A 28 -14.07 6.67 -10.61
CA GLY A 28 -15.37 6.26 -10.06
C GLY A 28 -15.46 6.50 -8.55
N ASN A 29 -16.63 6.18 -7.99
CA ASN A 29 -16.84 6.24 -6.54
C ASN A 29 -16.55 4.89 -5.93
N THR A 30 -15.66 4.86 -4.94
CA THR A 30 -15.46 3.69 -4.08
C THR A 30 -16.66 3.50 -3.15
N ASP A 31 -16.73 2.32 -2.52
CA ASP A 31 -17.66 2.05 -1.43
C ASP A 31 -16.89 1.75 -0.12
N GLU A 32 -17.64 1.70 0.99
CA GLU A 32 -17.06 1.51 2.32
C GLU A 32 -16.28 0.20 2.43
N GLU A 33 -16.82 -0.91 1.91
CA GLU A 33 -16.18 -2.23 2.02
C GLU A 33 -14.89 -2.28 1.19
N LEU A 34 -14.96 -1.84 -0.06
CA LEU A 34 -13.83 -1.81 -0.97
C LEU A 34 -12.71 -0.93 -0.43
N CYS A 35 -13.02 0.30 0.00
CA CYS A 35 -12.00 1.19 0.55
C CYS A 35 -11.42 0.63 1.85
N ASN A 36 -12.23 -0.01 2.70
CA ASN A 36 -11.75 -0.67 3.92
C ASN A 36 -10.71 -1.77 3.60
N ARG A 37 -11.01 -2.65 2.64
CA ARG A 37 -10.07 -3.71 2.20
C ARG A 37 -8.83 -3.13 1.51
N TRP A 38 -8.99 -2.08 0.72
CA TRP A 38 -7.88 -1.49 -0.01
C TRP A 38 -6.90 -0.77 0.92
N MET A 39 -7.40 -0.08 1.96
CA MET A 39 -6.55 0.55 2.97
C MET A 39 -5.68 -0.48 3.72
N GLN A 40 -6.23 -1.67 4.01
CA GLN A 40 -5.48 -2.77 4.62
C GLN A 40 -4.39 -3.29 3.69
N LEU A 41 -4.72 -3.55 2.42
CA LEU A 41 -3.76 -4.07 1.42
C LEU A 41 -2.65 -3.06 1.10
N SER A 42 -3.03 -1.81 0.78
CA SER A 42 -2.09 -0.80 0.29
C SER A 42 -1.10 -0.33 1.34
N ALA A 43 -1.42 -0.46 2.63
CA ALA A 43 -0.49 -0.14 3.72
C ALA A 43 0.82 -0.95 3.64
N PHE A 44 0.82 -2.08 2.94
CA PHE A 44 2.01 -2.94 2.75
C PHE A 44 2.62 -2.83 1.34
N MET A 45 2.17 -1.88 0.52
CA MET A 45 2.84 -1.57 -0.75
C MET A 45 3.99 -0.58 -0.51
N PRO A 46 5.07 -0.63 -1.32
CA PRO A 46 6.21 0.30 -1.18
C PRO A 46 5.75 1.77 -1.14
N PHE A 47 4.94 2.19 -2.10
CA PHE A 47 4.29 3.50 -2.13
C PHE A 47 2.83 3.40 -1.70
N TYR A 48 2.47 4.07 -0.60
CA TYR A 48 1.13 4.05 -0.03
C TYR A 48 0.48 5.44 -0.09
N ARG A 49 -0.50 5.61 -0.99
CA ARG A 49 -1.23 6.86 -1.21
C ARG A 49 -2.72 6.58 -1.43
N ASN A 50 -3.59 7.36 -0.79
CA ASN A 50 -4.98 7.51 -1.18
C ASN A 50 -5.11 8.77 -2.05
N HIS A 51 -5.61 8.61 -3.27
CA HIS A 51 -5.75 9.68 -4.25
C HIS A 51 -7.00 9.43 -5.09
N ASN A 52 -7.67 10.50 -5.49
CA ASN A 52 -8.99 10.46 -6.12
C ASN A 52 -9.06 11.45 -7.28
N THR A 53 -9.96 11.20 -8.23
CA THR A 53 -10.26 12.13 -9.32
C THR A 53 -11.14 13.29 -8.86
N TYR A 54 -11.05 14.41 -9.56
CA TYR A 54 -11.92 15.57 -9.30
C TYR A 54 -13.37 15.23 -9.65
N GLY A 55 -14.30 15.64 -8.78
CA GLY A 55 -15.74 15.42 -8.96
C GLY A 55 -16.25 14.06 -8.48
N ALA A 56 -15.38 13.13 -8.08
CA ALA A 56 -15.79 11.92 -7.36
C ALA A 56 -16.13 12.22 -5.89
N LEU A 57 -16.87 11.32 -5.25
CA LEU A 57 -17.15 11.40 -3.83
C LEU A 57 -15.85 11.28 -3.01
N PRO A 58 -15.69 12.06 -1.92
CA PRO A 58 -14.49 11.99 -1.09
C PRO A 58 -14.31 10.61 -0.43
N GLN A 59 -13.07 10.14 -0.38
CA GLN A 59 -12.71 8.78 0.07
C GLN A 59 -11.55 8.75 1.06
N GLU A 60 -11.33 9.85 1.79
CA GLU A 60 -10.30 9.92 2.82
C GLU A 60 -10.54 8.87 3.92
N PRO A 61 -9.50 8.43 4.64
CA PRO A 61 -9.62 7.36 5.62
C PRO A 61 -10.66 7.62 6.73
N TYR A 62 -10.94 8.89 7.03
CA TYR A 62 -11.88 9.31 8.08
C TYR A 62 -13.34 9.40 7.61
N ARG A 63 -13.64 9.12 6.33
CA ARG A 63 -15.00 9.25 5.77
C ARG A 63 -15.99 8.21 6.31
N TRP A 64 -15.50 7.02 6.65
CA TRP A 64 -16.28 5.96 7.28
C TRP A 64 -15.61 5.48 8.57
N THR A 65 -16.40 5.21 9.61
CA THR A 65 -15.86 4.73 10.89
C THR A 65 -15.11 3.40 10.75
N SER A 66 -15.60 2.49 9.90
CA SER A 66 -14.97 1.19 9.67
C SER A 66 -13.63 1.34 8.93
N VAL A 67 -13.60 2.17 7.87
CA VAL A 67 -12.39 2.47 7.10
C VAL A 67 -11.37 3.17 7.99
N ALA A 68 -11.79 4.12 8.83
CA ALA A 68 -10.90 4.82 9.76
C ALA A 68 -10.26 3.85 10.75
N ASN A 69 -11.04 2.89 11.26
CA ASN A 69 -10.53 1.88 12.18
C ASN A 69 -9.51 0.94 11.51
N ALA A 70 -9.86 0.39 10.35
CA ALA A 70 -8.96 -0.47 9.59
C ALA A 70 -7.68 0.27 9.17
N SER A 71 -7.81 1.54 8.77
CA SER A 71 -6.68 2.39 8.40
C SER A 71 -5.73 2.62 9.57
N ARG A 72 -6.24 2.89 10.79
CA ARG A 72 -5.40 3.03 11.98
C ARG A 72 -4.59 1.77 12.26
N ILE A 73 -5.21 0.59 12.17
CA ILE A 73 -4.55 -0.70 12.38
C ILE A 73 -3.46 -0.92 11.32
N ALA A 74 -3.81 -0.78 10.04
CA ALA A 74 -2.88 -1.01 8.93
C ALA A 74 -1.73 0.00 8.90
N ILE A 75 -2.01 1.28 9.17
CA ILE A 75 -0.97 2.33 9.27
C ILE A 75 -0.07 2.08 10.46
N ALA A 76 -0.60 1.70 11.62
CA ALA A 76 0.23 1.37 12.78
C ALA A 76 1.20 0.22 12.48
N ALA A 77 0.72 -0.85 11.83
CA ALA A 77 1.57 -1.95 11.37
C ALA A 77 2.65 -1.47 10.39
N ARG A 78 2.28 -0.68 9.37
CA ARG A 78 3.25 -0.08 8.43
C ARG A 78 4.31 0.74 9.16
N TYR A 79 3.90 1.56 10.12
CA TYR A 79 4.81 2.44 10.87
C TYR A 79 5.75 1.66 11.78
N ALA A 80 5.30 0.54 12.36
CA ALA A 80 6.17 -0.39 13.07
C ALA A 80 7.24 -1.01 12.14
N LEU A 81 6.89 -1.25 10.88
CA LEU A 81 7.79 -1.78 9.85
C LEU A 81 8.65 -0.72 9.14
N LEU A 82 8.53 0.57 9.45
CA LEU A 82 9.28 1.64 8.74
C LEU A 82 10.80 1.41 8.71
N PRO A 83 11.47 1.02 9.81
CA PRO A 83 12.91 0.73 9.78
C PRO A 83 13.25 -0.44 8.84
N TYR A 84 12.36 -1.43 8.77
CA TYR A 84 12.54 -2.57 7.88
C TYR A 84 12.37 -2.17 6.42
N TRP A 85 11.31 -1.43 6.07
CA TRP A 85 11.14 -0.83 4.74
C TRP A 85 12.36 -0.02 4.32
N TYR A 86 12.89 0.82 5.20
CA TYR A 86 14.07 1.63 4.92
C TYR A 86 15.30 0.77 4.58
N THR A 87 15.49 -0.33 5.31
CA THR A 87 16.56 -1.30 5.04
C THR A 87 16.38 -1.97 3.68
N LEU A 88 15.14 -2.38 3.35
CA LEU A 88 14.83 -2.98 2.04
C LEU A 88 15.10 -2.01 0.88
N PHE A 89 14.77 -0.73 1.03
CA PHE A 89 15.09 0.28 0.00
C PHE A 89 16.58 0.56 -0.12
N ALA A 90 17.34 0.51 0.99
CA ALA A 90 18.80 0.59 0.94
C ALA A 90 19.39 -0.63 0.18
N ASN A 91 18.88 -1.83 0.41
CA ASN A 91 19.29 -3.02 -0.33
C ASN A 91 18.91 -2.93 -1.82
N ALA A 92 17.75 -2.38 -2.13
CA ALA A 92 17.33 -2.13 -3.52
C ALA A 92 18.31 -1.17 -4.22
N SER A 93 18.73 -0.09 -3.57
CA SER A 93 19.64 0.89 -4.17
C SER A 93 21.08 0.38 -4.32
N MET A 94 21.55 -0.45 -3.39
CA MET A 94 22.93 -0.96 -3.40
C MET A 94 23.12 -2.25 -4.20
N ALA A 95 22.10 -3.12 -4.23
CA ALA A 95 22.24 -4.48 -4.75
C ALA A 95 21.11 -4.89 -5.71
N GLY A 96 20.13 -4.02 -5.99
CA GLY A 96 19.00 -4.32 -6.88
C GLY A 96 18.01 -5.34 -6.31
N LEU A 97 18.03 -5.58 -4.99
CA LEU A 97 17.11 -6.50 -4.34
C LEU A 97 15.71 -5.87 -4.19
N PRO A 98 14.63 -6.57 -4.56
CA PRO A 98 13.28 -6.00 -4.53
C PRO A 98 12.79 -5.84 -3.08
N PRO A 99 12.23 -4.68 -2.68
CA PRO A 99 11.67 -4.49 -1.34
C PRO A 99 10.42 -5.30 -1.03
N THR A 100 9.74 -5.86 -2.03
CA THR A 100 8.64 -6.80 -1.78
C THR A 100 9.16 -8.23 -1.93
N ASP A 101 9.78 -8.73 -0.87
CA ASP A 101 10.39 -10.06 -0.79
C ASP A 101 9.70 -10.96 0.25
N ASN A 102 10.19 -12.19 0.43
CA ASN A 102 9.66 -13.11 1.43
C ASN A 102 9.86 -12.60 2.87
N GLY A 103 10.93 -11.86 3.15
CA GLY A 103 11.19 -11.32 4.49
C GLY A 103 10.11 -10.31 4.92
N LEU A 104 9.65 -9.47 3.99
CA LEU A 104 8.50 -8.61 4.22
C LEU A 104 7.21 -9.39 4.49
N LEU A 105 6.96 -10.48 3.76
CA LEU A 105 5.78 -11.32 4.00
C LEU A 105 5.79 -11.94 5.40
N GLU A 106 6.94 -12.44 5.83
CA GLU A 106 7.12 -13.00 7.18
C GLU A 106 6.89 -11.93 8.25
N ALA A 107 7.47 -10.73 8.07
CA ALA A 107 7.32 -9.60 9.00
C ALA A 107 5.88 -9.07 9.10
N ILE A 108 5.06 -9.24 8.06
CA ILE A 108 3.63 -8.88 8.09
C ILE A 108 2.79 -9.96 8.80
N SER A 109 3.26 -11.21 8.79
CA SER A 109 2.55 -12.35 9.37
C SER A 109 2.82 -12.58 10.87
N SER A 110 3.86 -11.95 11.41
CA SER A 110 4.25 -11.99 12.83
C SER A 110 3.53 -10.94 13.66
#